data_AF-T0V962-F1
#
_entry.id   AF-T0V962-F1
#
_cell.length_a   1.000
_cell.length_b   1.000
_cell.length_c   1.000
_cell.angle_alpha   90.00
_cell.angle_beta   90.00
_cell.angle_gamma   90.00
#
_symmetry.space_group_name_H-M   'P 1'
#
loop_
_entity.id
_entity.type
_entity.pdbx_description
1 polymer ?
#
loop_
_entity_poly.entity_id
_entity_poly.type
_entity_poly.pdbx_seq_one_letter_code
_entity_poly.pdbx_strand_id
1 'polypeptide(L)'
;MKINTTRVNMVLNNKAIPADYLENELGISRSVIEKVRDDESEFKNLTLDVAAKIQKWIDDGNYTFSYDYSELIEDLEADIAEGLTDDYLFIVRGDYNEALEKCPITDYYYRQDEIDDGDIAEKVLTASALAEMKQDNSIF
;
A
#
# COMPACT_ATOMS: atom_id res chain seq x y z
N MET A 1 6.11 -19.31 -2.47
CA MET A 1 6.46 -18.02 -1.84
C MET A 1 6.93 -17.08 -2.93
N LYS A 2 6.32 -15.90 -3.03
CA LYS A 2 6.70 -14.82 -3.94
C LYS A 2 7.39 -13.75 -3.09
N ILE A 3 8.61 -13.34 -3.44
CA ILE A 3 9.29 -12.23 -2.76
C ILE A 3 8.97 -10.94 -3.49
N ASN A 4 8.30 -10.02 -2.80
CA ASN A 4 8.04 -8.68 -3.27
C ASN A 4 9.17 -7.78 -2.77
N THR A 5 10.12 -7.45 -3.65
CA THR A 5 11.32 -6.69 -3.30
C THR A 5 11.01 -5.29 -2.78
N THR A 6 9.94 -4.66 -3.28
CA THR A 6 9.51 -3.34 -2.80
C THR A 6 9.04 -3.41 -1.35
N ARG A 7 8.20 -4.39 -1.00
CA ARG A 7 7.77 -4.62 0.39
C ARG A 7 8.93 -4.92 1.33
N VAL A 8 9.85 -5.80 0.92
CA VAL A 8 11.05 -6.13 1.71
C VAL A 8 11.92 -4.90 1.92
N ASN A 9 12.13 -4.09 0.88
CA ASN A 9 12.92 -2.85 0.96
C ASN A 9 12.29 -1.83 1.91
N MET A 10 10.97 -1.66 1.86
CA MET A 10 10.23 -0.79 2.77
C MET A 10 10.38 -1.20 4.23
N VAL A 11 10.26 -2.49 4.55
CA VAL A 11 10.44 -3.00 5.93
C VAL A 11 11.87 -2.75 6.41
N LEU A 12 12.87 -3.07 5.59
CA LEU A 12 14.28 -2.86 5.97
C LEU A 12 14.60 -1.38 6.21
N ASN A 13 14.08 -0.49 5.37
CA ASN A 13 14.34 0.95 5.49
C ASN A 13 13.46 1.67 6.50
N ASN A 14 12.41 1.03 7.02
CA ASN A 14 11.55 1.64 8.04
C ASN A 14 12.30 1.76 9.37
N LYS A 15 12.75 2.98 9.70
CA LYS A 15 13.48 3.29 10.94
C LYS A 15 12.61 3.24 12.19
N ALA A 16 11.28 3.22 12.06
CA ALA A 16 10.39 2.97 13.18
C ALA A 16 10.47 1.52 13.66
N ILE A 17 10.92 0.59 12.81
CA ILE A 17 11.25 -0.78 13.20
C ILE A 17 12.74 -0.83 13.61
N PRO A 18 13.06 -1.09 14.88
CA PRO A 18 14.45 -1.18 15.32
C PRO A 18 15.18 -2.35 14.64
N ALA A 19 16.46 -2.17 14.30
CA ALA A 19 17.24 -3.20 13.63
C ALA A 19 17.53 -4.41 14.54
N ASP A 20 17.69 -4.17 15.83
CA ASP A 20 17.81 -5.18 16.88
C ASP A 20 16.51 -5.98 17.07
N TYR A 21 15.35 -5.37 16.87
CA TYR A 21 14.08 -6.11 16.84
C TYR A 21 14.06 -7.13 15.70
N LEU A 22 14.36 -6.70 14.47
CA LEU A 22 14.40 -7.58 13.31
C LEU A 22 15.49 -8.67 13.41
N GLU A 23 16.61 -8.36 14.05
CA GLU A 23 17.65 -9.37 14.33
C GLU A 23 17.15 -10.46 15.25
N ASN A 24 16.51 -10.10 16.36
CA ASN A 24 15.97 -11.07 17.31
C ASN A 24 14.80 -11.88 16.72
N GLU A 25 13.92 -11.22 15.96
CA GLU A 25 12.71 -11.85 15.41
C GLU A 25 13.03 -12.75 14.21
N LEU A 26 13.93 -12.32 13.32
CA LEU A 26 14.17 -12.98 12.03
C LEU A 26 15.53 -13.70 11.95
N GLY A 27 16.41 -13.49 12.93
CA GLY A 27 17.78 -14.01 12.89
C GLY A 27 18.62 -13.39 11.76
N ILE A 28 18.31 -12.16 11.36
CA ILE A 28 19.04 -11.39 10.34
C ILE A 28 20.02 -10.48 11.07
N SER A 29 21.31 -10.53 10.71
CA SER A 29 22.30 -9.69 11.39
C SER A 29 21.92 -8.21 11.32
N ARG A 30 21.95 -7.54 12.48
CA ARG A 30 21.72 -6.10 12.59
C ARG A 30 22.60 -5.29 11.64
N SER A 31 23.86 -5.69 11.46
CA SER A 31 24.78 -5.02 10.54
C SER A 31 24.36 -5.11 9.07
N VAL A 32 23.63 -6.16 8.66
CA VAL A 32 23.06 -6.26 7.31
C VAL A 32 21.94 -5.24 7.14
N ILE A 33 21.08 -5.11 8.15
CA ILE A 33 19.95 -4.16 8.13
C ILE A 33 20.47 -2.73 8.12
N GLU A 34 21.42 -2.40 8.99
CA GLU A 34 22.03 -1.06 9.06
C GLU A 34 22.74 -0.68 7.76
N LYS A 35 23.45 -1.63 7.11
CA LYS A 35 24.07 -1.38 5.79
C LYS A 35 23.06 -0.98 4.73
N VAL A 36 21.92 -1.67 4.64
CA VAL A 36 20.86 -1.32 3.68
C VAL A 36 20.26 0.05 3.98
N ARG A 37 20.12 0.42 5.26
CA ARG A 37 19.62 1.73 5.68
C ARG A 37 20.59 2.88 5.39
N ASP A 38 21.89 2.60 5.42
CA ASP A 38 22.94 3.57 5.17
C ASP A 38 23.25 3.72 3.67
N ASP A 39 23.13 2.64 2.89
CA ASP A 39 23.33 2.62 1.44
C ASP A 39 22.28 1.69 0.78
N GLU A 40 21.29 2.30 0.12
CA GLU A 40 20.21 1.58 -0.57
C GLU A 40 20.76 0.59 -1.63
N SER A 41 21.93 0.88 -2.21
CA SER A 41 22.53 0.00 -3.20
C SER A 41 22.97 -1.35 -2.61
N GLU A 42 23.10 -1.47 -1.29
CA GLU A 42 23.37 -2.73 -0.60
C GLU A 42 22.17 -3.68 -0.60
N PHE A 43 20.95 -3.20 -0.86
CA PHE A 43 19.77 -4.05 -0.98
C PHE A 43 19.94 -5.15 -2.03
N LYS A 44 20.61 -4.84 -3.16
CA LYS A 44 20.89 -5.80 -4.24
C LYS A 44 21.84 -6.93 -3.82
N ASN A 45 22.57 -6.75 -2.73
CA ASN A 45 23.54 -7.71 -2.20
C ASN A 45 22.90 -8.64 -1.15
N LEU A 46 21.62 -8.45 -0.82
CA LEU A 46 20.91 -9.31 0.11
C LEU A 46 20.84 -10.75 -0.41
N THR A 47 21.06 -11.69 0.49
CA THR A 47 20.85 -13.10 0.16
C THR A 47 19.36 -13.41 0.03
N LEU A 48 19.04 -14.40 -0.79
CA LEU A 48 17.66 -14.87 -0.93
C LEU A 48 17.08 -15.37 0.41
N ASP A 49 17.91 -15.91 1.32
CA ASP A 49 17.48 -16.33 2.65
C ASP A 49 16.97 -15.14 3.50
N VAL A 50 17.71 -14.03 3.49
CA VAL A 50 17.32 -12.81 4.21
C VAL A 50 16.02 -12.25 3.64
N ALA A 51 15.94 -12.11 2.31
CA ALA A 51 14.73 -11.62 1.65
C ALA A 51 13.51 -12.53 1.90
N ALA A 52 13.71 -13.85 1.89
CA ALA A 52 12.67 -14.84 2.18
C ALA A 52 12.15 -14.74 3.61
N LYS A 53 13.03 -14.55 4.61
CA LYS A 53 12.63 -14.39 6.01
C LYS A 53 11.76 -13.16 6.22
N ILE A 54 12.15 -12.03 5.64
CA ILE A 54 11.37 -10.78 5.72
C ILE A 54 10.04 -10.94 5.00
N GLN A 55 10.03 -11.52 3.79
CA GLN A 55 8.79 -11.77 3.06
C GLN A 55 7.84 -12.65 3.86
N LYS A 56 8.34 -13.74 4.47
CA LYS A 56 7.51 -14.60 5.31
C LYS A 56 6.94 -13.83 6.50
N TRP A 57 7.74 -13.00 7.16
CA TRP A 57 7.28 -12.18 8.28
C TRP A 57 6.19 -11.18 7.87
N ILE A 58 6.28 -10.62 6.67
CA ILE A 58 5.21 -9.81 6.05
C ILE A 58 3.97 -10.67 5.78
N ASP A 59 4.11 -11.82 5.14
CA ASP A 59 3.01 -12.73 4.80
C ASP A 59 2.26 -13.25 6.04
N ASP A 60 2.96 -13.36 7.17
CA ASP A 60 2.41 -13.73 8.48
C ASP A 60 1.62 -12.57 9.15
N GLY A 61 1.52 -11.40 8.50
CA GLY A 61 0.69 -10.27 8.92
C GLY A 61 1.37 -9.32 9.91
N ASN A 62 2.70 -9.38 10.07
CA ASN A 62 3.42 -8.55 11.03
C ASN A 62 3.71 -7.12 10.51
N TYR A 63 3.37 -6.82 9.25
CA TYR A 63 3.50 -5.49 8.67
C TYR A 63 2.44 -5.26 7.61
N THR A 64 1.77 -4.11 7.67
CA THR A 64 0.74 -3.70 6.71
C THR A 64 1.27 -2.57 5.83
N PHE A 65 0.95 -2.62 4.55
CA PHE A 65 1.24 -1.54 3.60
C PHE A 65 -0.03 -0.75 3.38
N SER A 66 0.04 0.57 3.61
CA SER A 66 -1.09 1.45 3.44
C SER A 66 -0.90 2.43 2.27
N TYR A 67 -2.01 2.99 1.82
CA TYR A 67 -2.06 4.10 0.89
C TYR A 67 -2.89 5.21 1.49
N ASP A 68 -2.41 6.44 1.40
CA ASP A 68 -3.10 7.57 2.01
C ASP A 68 -4.35 7.92 1.19
N TYR A 69 -5.48 7.48 1.70
CA TYR A 69 -6.81 7.78 1.18
C TYR A 69 -7.53 8.81 2.04
N SER A 70 -6.86 9.48 2.97
CA SER A 70 -7.52 10.28 4.01
C SER A 70 -8.43 11.36 3.40
N GLU A 71 -7.95 12.07 2.38
CA GLU A 71 -8.73 13.10 1.66
C GLU A 71 -9.90 12.46 0.88
N LEU A 72 -9.64 11.45 0.05
CA LEU A 72 -10.68 10.77 -0.74
C LEU A 72 -11.77 10.11 0.12
N ILE A 73 -11.40 9.59 1.29
CA ILE A 73 -12.35 9.02 2.25
C ILE A 73 -13.20 10.12 2.87
N GLU A 74 -12.59 11.21 3.34
CA GLU A 74 -13.30 12.33 3.95
C GLU A 74 -14.34 12.92 2.98
N ASP A 75 -13.91 13.20 1.75
CA ASP A 75 -14.78 13.75 0.71
C ASP A 75 -15.95 12.79 0.41
N LEU A 76 -15.65 11.53 0.08
CA LEU A 76 -16.70 10.56 -0.29
C LEU A 76 -17.68 10.28 0.86
N GLU A 77 -17.22 10.26 2.11
CA GLU A 77 -18.10 10.13 3.27
C GLU A 77 -19.02 11.35 3.44
N ALA A 78 -18.50 12.56 3.23
CA ALA A 78 -19.29 13.78 3.26
C ALA A 78 -20.37 13.76 2.15
N ASP A 79 -19.98 13.39 0.93
CA ASP A 79 -20.90 13.30 -0.22
C ASP A 79 -22.01 12.25 -0.01
N ILE A 80 -21.68 11.11 0.60
CA ILE A 80 -22.67 10.10 1.02
C ILE A 80 -23.62 10.67 2.06
N ALA A 81 -23.11 11.39 3.07
CA ALA A 81 -23.94 11.97 4.13
C ALA A 81 -24.88 13.08 3.62
N GLU A 82 -24.44 13.84 2.61
CA GLU A 82 -25.22 14.87 1.94
C GLU A 82 -26.19 14.32 0.88
N GLY A 83 -26.10 13.02 0.55
CA GLY A 83 -26.95 12.37 -0.46
C GLY A 83 -26.59 12.78 -1.88
N LEU A 84 -25.32 13.13 -2.12
CA LEU A 84 -24.77 13.54 -3.42
C LEU A 84 -24.30 12.35 -4.26
N THR A 85 -24.21 11.16 -3.67
CA THR A 85 -23.80 9.92 -4.35
C THR A 85 -24.97 8.98 -4.64
N ASP A 86 -24.83 8.20 -5.71
CA ASP A 86 -25.71 7.09 -6.05
C ASP A 86 -25.13 5.75 -5.55
N ASP A 87 -25.84 4.64 -5.80
CA ASP A 87 -25.37 3.27 -5.53
C ASP A 87 -24.03 2.95 -6.21
N TYR A 88 -23.73 3.65 -7.31
CA TYR A 88 -22.52 3.44 -8.12
C TYR A 88 -21.80 4.77 -8.37
N LEU A 89 -20.48 4.68 -8.47
CA LEU A 89 -19.58 5.75 -8.90
C LEU A 89 -18.57 5.22 -9.92
N PHE A 90 -17.82 6.12 -10.55
CA PHE A 90 -16.78 5.80 -11.52
C PHE A 90 -15.41 6.10 -10.90
N ILE A 91 -14.64 5.08 -10.54
CA ILE A 91 -13.30 5.28 -9.96
C ILE A 91 -12.24 5.40 -11.04
N VAL A 92 -11.27 6.28 -10.82
CA VAL A 92 -10.03 6.34 -11.59
C VAL A 92 -8.95 5.59 -10.83
N ARG A 93 -8.23 4.72 -11.55
CA ARG A 93 -7.12 3.93 -11.01
C ARG A 93 -5.80 4.55 -11.44
N GLY A 94 -4.90 4.74 -10.46
CA GLY A 94 -3.54 5.20 -10.72
C GLY A 94 -2.63 4.09 -11.26
N ASP A 95 -1.33 4.40 -11.27
CA ASP A 95 -0.29 3.42 -11.64
C ASP A 95 -0.23 2.23 -10.68
N TYR A 96 0.24 1.09 -11.17
CA TYR A 96 0.42 -0.10 -10.35
C TYR A 96 1.36 0.17 -9.18
N ASN A 97 0.84 0.04 -7.97
CA ASN A 97 1.61 0.18 -6.74
C ASN A 97 2.12 -1.20 -6.30
N GLU A 98 3.42 -1.42 -6.38
CA GLU A 98 4.03 -2.71 -6.04
C GLU A 98 3.85 -3.10 -4.56
N ALA A 99 3.79 -2.13 -3.64
CA ALA A 99 3.60 -2.41 -2.22
C ALA A 99 2.17 -2.86 -1.91
N LEU A 100 1.16 -2.33 -2.62
CA LEU A 100 -0.23 -2.78 -2.50
C LEU A 100 -0.52 -4.00 -3.39
N GLU A 101 0.31 -4.24 -4.41
CA GLU A 101 0.10 -5.21 -5.48
C GLU A 101 -1.19 -4.97 -6.28
N LYS A 102 -1.57 -3.70 -6.43
CA LYS A 102 -2.72 -3.25 -7.22
C LYS A 102 -2.59 -1.79 -7.64
N CYS A 103 -3.46 -1.36 -8.56
CA CYS A 103 -3.62 0.05 -8.90
C CYS A 103 -4.53 0.72 -7.84
N PRO A 104 -4.03 1.68 -7.05
CA PRO A 104 -4.84 2.38 -6.06
C PRO A 104 -5.91 3.23 -6.76
N ILE A 105 -7.03 3.47 -6.08
CA ILE A 105 -7.97 4.53 -6.48
C ILE A 105 -7.25 5.88 -6.33
N THR A 106 -7.36 6.76 -7.32
CA THR A 106 -6.76 8.10 -7.26
C THR A 106 -7.80 9.20 -7.37
N ASP A 107 -8.95 8.89 -7.95
CA ASP A 107 -10.05 9.83 -8.12
C ASP A 107 -11.38 9.08 -8.28
N TYR A 108 -12.51 9.80 -8.25
CA TYR A 108 -13.83 9.28 -8.56
C TYR A 108 -14.76 10.35 -9.15
N TYR A 109 -15.70 9.91 -9.99
CA TYR A 109 -16.77 10.73 -10.56
C TYR A 109 -18.14 10.15 -10.23
N TYR A 110 -19.15 11.00 -10.09
CA TYR A 110 -20.52 10.57 -9.83
C TYR A 110 -21.20 10.09 -11.10
N ARG A 111 -20.92 10.76 -12.22
CA ARG A 111 -21.58 10.51 -13.50
C ARG A 111 -20.58 10.29 -14.63
N GLN A 112 -21.04 9.57 -15.64
CA GLN A 112 -20.22 9.24 -16.81
C GLN A 112 -19.85 10.48 -17.64
N ASP A 113 -20.69 11.51 -17.65
CA ASP A 113 -20.46 12.77 -18.37
C ASP A 113 -19.51 13.75 -17.65
N GLU A 114 -19.08 13.40 -16.43
CA GLU A 114 -18.08 14.15 -15.66
C GLU A 114 -16.67 13.62 -15.84
N ILE A 115 -16.50 12.44 -16.45
CA ILE A 115 -15.19 11.82 -16.66
C ILE A 115 -14.38 12.70 -17.62
N ASP A 116 -13.20 13.13 -17.17
CA ASP A 116 -12.33 14.00 -17.96
C ASP A 116 -11.81 13.31 -19.24
N ASP A 117 -11.60 14.10 -20.29
CA ASP A 117 -11.08 13.61 -21.58
C ASP A 117 -9.65 13.04 -21.39
N GLY A 118 -9.55 11.71 -21.36
CA GLY A 118 -8.29 10.99 -21.19
C GLY A 118 -8.30 10.00 -20.04
N ASP A 119 -9.27 10.10 -19.14
CA ASP A 119 -9.39 9.22 -18.00
C ASP A 119 -10.06 7.89 -18.34
N ILE A 120 -9.59 6.84 -17.68
CA ILE A 120 -10.18 5.50 -17.75
C ILE A 120 -10.79 5.22 -16.39
N ALA A 121 -12.12 5.36 -16.31
CA ALA A 121 -12.86 5.13 -15.07
C ALA A 121 -13.65 3.82 -15.09
N GLU A 122 -13.68 3.12 -13.96
CA GLU A 122 -14.40 1.88 -13.74
C GLU A 122 -15.69 2.13 -12.93
N LYS A 123 -16.83 1.65 -13.41
CA LYS A 123 -18.08 1.72 -12.66
C LYS A 123 -18.10 0.67 -11.54
N VAL A 124 -18.14 1.11 -10.29
CA VAL A 124 -18.16 0.24 -9.10
C VAL A 124 -19.26 0.68 -8.14
N LEU A 125 -19.60 -0.19 -7.18
CA LEU A 125 -20.49 0.19 -6.07
C LEU A 125 -19.79 1.21 -5.17
N THR A 126 -20.48 2.28 -4.81
CA THR A 126 -19.96 3.34 -3.92
C THR A 126 -19.45 2.77 -2.60
N ALA A 127 -20.24 1.86 -1.99
CA ALA A 127 -19.85 1.18 -0.76
C ALA A 127 -18.59 0.31 -0.91
N SER A 128 -18.36 -0.29 -2.09
CA SER A 128 -17.18 -1.11 -2.35
C SER A 128 -15.92 -0.26 -2.52
N ALA A 129 -16.02 0.88 -3.21
CA ALA A 129 -14.91 1.83 -3.34
C ALA A 129 -14.47 2.35 -1.96
N LEU A 130 -15.43 2.81 -1.15
CA LEU A 130 -15.14 3.30 0.19
C LEU A 130 -14.55 2.21 1.11
N ALA A 131 -15.06 0.96 1.01
CA ALA A 131 -14.53 -0.15 1.78
C ALA A 131 -13.08 -0.48 1.40
N GLU A 132 -12.74 -0.44 0.10
CA GLU A 132 -11.38 -0.64 -0.38
C GLU A 132 -10.45 0.45 0.16
N MET A 133 -10.82 1.73 0.01
CA MET A 133 -10.04 2.86 0.52
C MET A 133 -9.77 2.73 2.02
N LYS A 134 -10.79 2.41 2.82
CA LYS A 134 -10.64 2.24 4.28
C LYS A 134 -9.74 1.06 4.65
N GLN A 135 -9.85 -0.05 3.93
CA GLN A 135 -9.02 -1.21 4.16
C GLN A 135 -7.55 -0.89 3.93
N ASP A 136 -7.24 -0.19 2.83
CA ASP A 136 -5.88 0.15 2.45
C ASP A 136 -5.32 1.38 3.18
N ASN A 137 -6.18 2.24 3.73
CA ASN A 137 -5.74 3.40 4.54
C ASN A 137 -5.37 3.00 5.98
N SER A 138 -5.60 1.76 6.36
CA SER A 138 -5.39 1.30 7.73
C SER A 138 -3.89 1.24 8.06
N ILE A 139 -3.47 2.10 9.00
CA ILE A 139 -2.13 2.06 9.61
C ILE A 139 -2.26 1.22 10.90
N PHE A 140 -1.74 0.00 10.89
CA PHE A 140 -1.63 -0.85 12.09
C PHE A 140 -0.20 -0.81 12.62
#